data_AF-A0AAU9IVD3-F1
#
_entry.id   AF-A0AAU9IVD3-F1
#
_cell.length_a   1.000
_cell.length_b   1.000
_cell.length_c   1.000
_cell.angle_alpha   90.00
_cell.angle_beta   90.00
_cell.angle_gamma   90.00
#
_symmetry.space_group_name_H-M   'P 1'
#
loop_
_entity.id
_entity.type
_entity.pdbx_description
1 polymer ?
#
loop_
_entity_poly.entity_id
_entity_poly.type
_entity_poly.pdbx_seq_one_letter_code
_entity_poly.pdbx_strand_id
1 'polypeptide(L)' 'MELRDLAAMMYDISLIQSGFFVSDPRDFYQKVQWMIAQDIGIDSKAPYKEPDVEVEMPQDEDVESLDE' A
#
# COMPACT_ATOMS: atom_id res chain seq x y z
N MET A 1 18.75 -1.72 -2.46
CA MET A 1 18.79 -0.65 -1.46
C MET A 1 20.25 -0.34 -1.22
N GLU A 2 20.70 0.90 -1.46
CA GLU A 2 22.09 1.25 -1.18
C GLU A 2 22.31 1.38 0.34
N LEU A 3 23.53 1.16 0.83
CA LEU A 3 23.85 1.28 2.26
C LEU A 3 23.49 2.66 2.83
N ARG A 4 23.61 3.70 1.99
CA ARG A 4 23.23 5.07 2.31
C ARG A 4 21.73 5.22 2.60
N ASP A 5 20.89 4.53 1.83
CA ASP A 5 19.43 4.62 1.97
C ASP A 5 18.98 3.98 3.29
N LEU A 6 19.60 2.86 3.63
CA LEU A 6 19.38 2.20 4.92
C LEU A 6 19.82 3.09 6.08
N ALA A 7 21.01 3.69 6.00
CA ALA A 7 21.51 4.60 7.03
C ALA A 7 20.60 5.82 7.23
N ALA A 8 20.11 6.41 6.13
CA ALA A 8 19.17 7.53 6.18
C ALA A 8 17.83 7.11 6.84
N MET A 9 17.32 5.92 6.53
CA MET A 9 16.11 5.39 7.13
C MET A 9 16.28 5.14 8.64
N MET A 10 17.40 4.55 9.06
CA MET A 10 17.70 4.34 10.48
C MET A 10 17.80 5.67 11.24
N TYR A 11 18.36 6.70 10.60
CA TYR A 11 18.40 8.05 11.17
C TYR A 11 16.99 8.62 11.34
N ASP A 12 16.13 8.55 10.32
CA ASP A 12 14.75 9.05 10.40
C ASP A 12 13.94 8.31 11.50
N ILE A 13 14.13 6.99 11.63
CA ILE A 13 13.54 6.20 12.72
C ILE A 13 14.02 6.70 14.08
N SER A 14 15.33 6.94 14.22
CA SER A 14 15.91 7.43 15.48
C SER A 14 15.38 8.81 15.89
N LEU A 15 15.12 9.69 14.90
CA LEU A 15 14.49 11.00 15.14
C LEU A 15 13.09 10.82 15.73
N ILE A 16 12.26 9.98 15.10
CA ILE A 16 10.90 9.70 15.56
C ILE A 16 10.91 9.14 16.98
N GLN A 17 11.74 8.12 17.24
CA GLN A 17 11.85 7.49 18.55
C GLN A 17 12.32 8.45 19.65
N SER A 18 13.13 9.45 19.27
CA SER A 18 13.65 10.47 20.18
C SER A 18 12.71 11.65 20.36
N GLY A 19 11.55 11.67 19.68
CA GLY A 19 10.56 12.76 19.76
C GLY A 19 10.86 13.96 18.87
N PHE A 20 11.77 13.83 17.90
CA PHE A 20 12.05 14.86 16.90
C PHE A 20 11.17 14.67 15.65
N PHE A 21 11.02 15.75 14.89
CA PHE A 21 10.36 15.73 13.59
C PHE A 21 11.32 15.21 12.51
N VAL A 22 10.78 14.42 11.58
CA VAL A 22 11.48 14.01 10.37
C VAL A 22 11.49 15.18 9.37
N SER A 23 12.61 15.37 8.68
CA SER A 23 12.81 16.48 7.74
C SER A 23 11.78 16.49 6.60
N ASP A 24 11.56 15.33 5.96
CA ASP A 24 10.52 15.13 4.95
C ASP A 24 9.73 13.85 5.25
N PRO A 25 8.53 13.99 5.85
CA PRO A 25 7.67 12.85 6.17
C PRO A 25 7.22 12.06 4.93
N ARG A 26 7.13 12.69 3.75
CA ARG A 26 6.68 12.02 2.52
C ARG A 26 7.76 11.10 1.98
N ASP A 27 9.01 11.57 2.00
CA ASP A 27 10.18 10.78 1.62
C ASP A 27 10.35 9.57 2.56
N PHE A 28 10.23 9.79 3.88
CA PHE A 28 10.25 8.69 4.86
C PHE A 28 9.15 7.66 4.60
N TYR A 29 7.91 8.11 4.37
CA TYR A 29 6.79 7.24 4.02
C TYR A 29 7.07 6.39 2.77
N GLN A 30 7.60 7.01 1.70
CA GLN A 30 7.93 6.29 0.46
C GLN A 30 8.99 5.21 0.69
N LYS A 31 10.03 5.50 1.48
CA LYS A 31 11.06 4.51 1.82
C LYS A 31 10.49 3.33 2.61
N VAL A 32 9.59 3.59 3.55
CA VAL A 32 8.90 2.54 4.32
C VAL A 32 8.01 1.69 3.41
N GLN A 33 7.23 2.31 2.53
CA GLN A 33 6.39 1.58 1.56
C GLN A 33 7.24 0.70 0.63
N TRP A 34 8.38 1.22 0.17
CA TRP A 34 9.30 0.45 -0.68
C TRP A 34 9.87 -0.77 0.05
N MET A 35 10.23 -0.62 1.32
CA MET A 35 10.70 -1.72 2.17
C MET A 35 9.62 -2.79 2.37
N ILE A 36 8.39 -2.38 2.68
CA ILE A 36 7.26 -3.30 2.84
C ILE A 36 6.99 -4.04 1.53
N ALA A 37 6.95 -3.33 0.40
CA ALA A 37 6.73 -3.92 -0.92
C ALA A 37 7.81 -4.97 -1.25
N GLN A 38 9.07 -4.69 -0.93
CA GLN A 38 10.17 -5.63 -1.14
C GLN A 38 10.03 -6.89 -0.26
N ASP A 39 9.60 -6.74 1.00
CA ASP A 39 9.40 -7.85 1.94
C ASP A 39 8.27 -8.80 1.49
N ILE A 40 7.18 -8.24 0.99
CA ILE A 40 6.04 -9.01 0.46
C ILE A 40 6.20 -9.44 -1.01
N GLY A 41 7.34 -9.14 -1.63
CA GLY A 41 7.64 -9.50 -3.02
C GLY A 41 6.84 -8.73 -4.07
N ILE A 42 6.25 -7.58 -3.72
CA ILE A 42 5.58 -6.69 -4.67
C ILE A 42 6.62 -5.81 -5.35
N ASP A 43 6.63 -5.84 -6.68
CA ASP A 43 7.39 -4.87 -7.46
C ASP A 43 6.74 -3.50 -7.35
N SER A 44 7.31 -2.66 -6.51
CA SER A 44 6.90 -1.27 -6.27
C SER A 44 7.06 -0.36 -7.49
N LYS A 45 7.73 -0.81 -8.56
CA LYS A 45 7.80 -0.11 -9.85
C LYS A 45 6.79 -0.62 -10.87
N ALA A 46 6.12 -1.74 -10.60
CA ALA A 46 5.10 -2.26 -11.50
C ALA A 46 3.86 -1.35 -11.46
N PRO A 47 3.24 -1.07 -12.62
CA PRO A 47 1.99 -0.34 -12.65
C PRO A 47 0.92 -1.09 -11.85
N TYR A 48 0.13 -0.36 -11.06
CA TYR A 48 -0.99 -0.91 -10.33
C TYR A 48 -1.94 -1.62 -11.31
N LYS A 49 -2.22 -2.90 -11.04
CA LYS A 49 -3.27 -3.66 -11.72
C LYS A 49 -4.42 -3.81 -10.74
N GLU A 50 -5.60 -3.35 -11.13
CA GLU A 50 -6.81 -3.71 -10.42
C GLU A 50 -6.95 -5.24 -10.47
N PRO A 51 -7.18 -5.91 -9.33
CA PRO A 51 -7.47 -7.33 -9.34
C PRO A 51 -8.79 -7.53 -10.10
N ASP A 52 -8.79 -8.42 -11.10
CA ASP A 52 -10.01 -8.88 -11.75
C ASP A 52 -10.83 -9.67 -10.73
N VAL A 53 -11.69 -8.98 -9.99
CA VAL A 53 -12.67 -9.61 -9.10
C VAL A 53 -13.86 -9.97 -9.98
N GLU A 54 -14.01 -11.26 -10.27
CA GLU A 54 -15.25 -11.78 -10.85
C GLU A 54 -16.36 -11.61 -9.81
N VAL A 55 -17.07 -10.49 -9.90
CA VAL A 55 -18.29 -10.27 -9.12
C VAL A 55 -19.37 -11.09 -9.83
N GLU A 56 -19.67 -12.28 -9.29
CA GLU A 56 -20.90 -12.99 -9.64
C GLU A 56 -22.08 -12.09 -9.26
N MET A 57 -22.61 -11.35 -10.23
CA MET A 57 -23.88 -10.67 -10.05
C MET A 57 -24.93 -11.76 -9.79
N PRO A 58 -25.68 -11.71 -8.67
CA PRO A 58 -26.82 -12.58 -8.50
C PRO A 58 -27.75 -12.36 -9.70
N GLN A 59 -28.07 -13.45 -10.40
CA GLN A 59 -29.00 -13.41 -11.52
C GLN A 59 -30.37 -12.97 -10.98
N ASP A 60 -30.92 -11.91 -11.56
CA ASP A 60 -32.30 -11.47 -11.34
C ASP A 60 -33.25 -12.54 -11.90
N GLU A 61 -33.43 -13.66 -11.20
CA GLU A 61 -34.55 -14.57 -11.42
C GLU A 61 -35.54 -14.41 -10.27
N ASP A 62 -36.78 -14.10 -10.66
CA ASP A 62 -38.03 -14.10 -9.88
C ASP A 62 -38.34 -12.86 -9.01
N VAL A 63 -38.54 -11.70 -9.65
CA VAL A 63 -39.63 -10.81 -9.22
C VAL A 63 -40.94 -11.38 -9.76
N GLU A 64 -41.55 -12.28 -9.00
CA GLU A 64 -42.95 -12.66 -9.16
C GLU A 64 -43.78 -11.36 -9.15
N SER A 65 -44.39 -11.02 -10.28
CA SER A 65 -45.37 -9.96 -10.37
C SER A 65 -46.55 -10.32 -9.46
N LEU A 66 -46.62 -9.70 -8.29
CA LEU A 66 -47.85 -9.63 -7.51
C LEU A 66 -48.82 -8.71 -8.27
N ASP A 67 -49.58 -9.30 -9.19
CA ASP A 67 -50.79 -8.68 -9.73
C ASP A 67 -51.83 -8.49 -8.61
N GLU A 68 -52.57 -7.38 -8.71
CA GLU A 68 -53.52 -6.77 -7.76
C GLU A 68 -54.55 -7.69 -7.08
#